data_AF-D5U8I7-F1
#
_entry.id   AF-D5U8I7-F1
#
_cell.length_a   1.000
_cell.length_b   1.000
_cell.length_c   1.000
_cell.angle_alpha   90.00
_cell.angle_beta   90.00
_cell.angle_gamma   90.00
#
_symmetry.space_group_name_H-M   'P 1'
#
loop_
_entity.id
_entity.type
_entity.pdbx_description
1 polymer ?
#
loop_
_entity_poly.entity_id
_entity_poly.type
_entity_poly.pdbx_seq_one_letter_code
_entity_poly.pdbx_strand_id
1 'polypeptide(L)'
;MKLKITLILSLVFIAVILKIITFSKNFVENFYSRTIYKTIAGSLNKLSSNVSFSIGEVLLFVFIITVILFIILAFKHSFFNHNIASIKEKLKMALNFIYVFICFIVIVYIVFMLVWGLNYYRVPLIEYYANNSSITDDDIYNLADRLIRNVNDLKDEMKYTDINTNYQVLNRIVESEYNKVFEYFEFLNMHYSKTKPIKISKLFLHLQITGIYSPFTSEANVNILIPSVSIPFTIAHEMAHQIGIAYEDEANFISYAACSKNTDVFVRYSANFEALLYVLGEIKRDENYSHLMSNLNSETKDEIKKYYEFWQGYSGQLSKVSEKVNDTYLKANNQQYGVKSYSRVVRLLVLYYKNNSHL
;
A
#
# COMPACT_ATOMS: atom_id res chain seq x y z
N MET A 1 -1.55 -19.17 37.84
CA MET A 1 -2.90 -18.97 37.27
C MET A 1 -3.30 -17.50 37.28
N LYS A 2 -3.25 -16.80 38.43
CA LYS A 2 -3.56 -15.35 38.55
C LYS A 2 -2.81 -14.48 37.52
N LEU A 3 -1.49 -14.58 37.43
CA LEU A 3 -0.68 -13.79 36.48
C LEU A 3 -1.11 -13.97 35.01
N LYS A 4 -1.45 -15.19 34.61
CA LYS A 4 -1.89 -15.48 33.24
C LYS A 4 -3.24 -14.84 32.91
N ILE A 5 -4.16 -14.86 33.88
CA ILE A 5 -5.47 -14.23 33.77
C ILE A 5 -5.29 -12.71 33.71
N THR A 6 -4.48 -12.13 34.60
CA THR A 6 -4.16 -10.70 34.59
C THR A 6 -3.60 -10.27 33.23
N LEU A 7 -2.63 -11.00 32.68
CA LEU A 7 -2.07 -10.67 31.36
C LEU A 7 -3.13 -10.70 30.26
N ILE A 8 -3.97 -11.74 30.18
CA ILE A 8 -5.05 -11.81 29.19
C ILE A 8 -6.01 -10.63 29.35
N LEU A 9 -6.44 -10.36 30.59
CA LEU A 9 -7.38 -9.26 30.85
C LEU A 9 -6.78 -7.91 30.45
N SER A 10 -5.49 -7.68 30.71
CA SER A 10 -4.79 -6.47 30.27
C SER A 10 -4.71 -6.37 28.75
N LEU A 11 -4.37 -7.46 28.05
CA LEU A 11 -4.31 -7.46 26.58
C LEU A 11 -5.69 -7.22 25.95
N VAL A 12 -6.73 -7.88 26.47
CA VAL A 12 -8.12 -7.68 26.01
C VAL A 12 -8.56 -6.24 26.29
N PHE A 13 -8.26 -5.70 27.47
CA PHE A 13 -8.58 -4.32 27.81
C PHE A 13 -7.95 -3.32 26.83
N ILE A 14 -6.66 -3.48 26.51
CA ILE A 14 -5.96 -2.63 25.53
C ILE A 14 -6.59 -2.77 24.13
N ALA A 15 -6.87 -4.01 23.69
CA ALA A 15 -7.51 -4.25 22.40
C ALA A 15 -8.90 -3.61 22.31
N VAL A 16 -9.69 -3.65 23.40
CA VAL A 16 -10.99 -2.97 23.48
C VAL A 16 -10.84 -1.46 23.42
N ILE A 17 -9.87 -0.86 24.12
CA ILE A 17 -9.58 0.58 24.02
C ILE A 17 -9.23 0.96 22.58
N LEU A 18 -8.32 0.23 21.95
CA LEU A 18 -7.94 0.46 20.55
C LEU A 18 -9.17 0.38 19.65
N LYS A 19 -10.05 -0.61 19.88
CA LYS A 19 -11.28 -0.73 19.12
C LYS A 19 -12.22 0.46 19.34
N ILE A 20 -12.36 0.96 20.57
CA ILE A 20 -13.17 2.15 20.87
C ILE A 20 -12.65 3.38 20.13
N ILE A 21 -11.32 3.57 20.08
CA ILE A 21 -10.68 4.66 19.34
C ILE A 21 -11.09 4.65 17.86
N THR A 22 -11.23 3.47 17.24
CA THR A 22 -11.61 3.35 15.82
C THR A 22 -13.00 3.91 15.48
N PHE A 23 -13.88 4.14 16.46
CA PHE A 23 -15.20 4.71 16.20
C PHE A 23 -15.18 6.22 15.94
N SER A 24 -14.09 6.93 16.24
CA SER A 24 -13.97 8.37 16.00
C SER A 24 -12.90 8.67 14.97
N LYS A 25 -13.31 8.78 13.69
CA LYS A 25 -12.40 9.17 12.59
C LYS A 25 -11.67 10.48 12.87
N ASN A 26 -12.36 11.47 13.45
CA ASN A 26 -11.77 12.77 13.78
C ASN A 26 -10.71 12.67 14.88
N PHE A 27 -10.89 11.78 15.85
CA PHE A 27 -9.86 11.51 16.86
C PHE A 27 -8.66 10.81 16.24
N VAL A 28 -8.90 9.78 15.42
CA VAL A 28 -7.83 9.08 14.71
C VAL A 28 -7.04 10.05 13.83
N GLU A 29 -7.71 10.87 13.02
CA GLU A 29 -7.09 11.83 12.12
C GLU A 29 -6.26 12.88 12.87
N ASN A 30 -6.88 13.60 13.81
CA ASN A 30 -6.25 14.78 14.40
C ASN A 30 -5.27 14.43 15.54
N PHE A 31 -5.57 13.41 16.34
CA PHE A 31 -4.74 13.03 17.48
C PHE A 31 -3.75 11.92 17.14
N TYR A 32 -4.22 10.79 16.61
CA TYR A 32 -3.32 9.67 16.32
C TYR A 32 -2.45 9.94 15.09
N SER A 33 -3.02 10.10 13.89
CA SER A 33 -2.28 10.12 12.62
C SER A 33 -1.39 11.34 12.49
N ARG A 34 -1.92 12.54 12.77
CA ARG A 34 -1.17 13.81 12.63
C ARG A 34 -0.15 14.09 13.74
N THR A 35 -0.25 13.41 14.89
CA THR A 35 0.65 13.65 16.04
C THR A 35 1.44 12.41 16.44
N ILE A 36 0.77 11.36 16.92
CA ILE A 36 1.41 10.15 17.46
C ILE A 36 2.11 9.37 16.35
N TYR A 37 1.37 8.98 15.31
CA TYR A 37 1.90 8.24 14.17
C TYR A 37 3.02 9.01 13.48
N LYS A 38 2.84 10.31 13.25
CA LYS A 38 3.88 11.20 12.70
C LYS A 38 5.21 11.10 13.44
N THR A 39 5.17 11.06 14.77
CA THR A 39 6.37 10.93 15.61
C THR A 39 6.96 9.52 15.55
N ILE A 40 6.13 8.49 15.70
CA ILE A 40 6.55 7.08 15.72
C ILE A 40 7.14 6.68 14.35
N ALA A 41 6.35 6.82 13.29
CA ALA A 41 6.73 6.44 11.94
C ALA A 41 7.93 7.27 11.45
N GLY A 42 7.91 8.59 11.67
CA GLY A 42 9.05 9.44 11.30
C GLY A 42 10.35 9.04 12.01
N SER A 43 10.28 8.63 13.28
CA SER A 43 11.47 8.16 14.01
C SER A 43 11.95 6.78 13.52
N LEU A 44 11.03 5.83 13.33
CA LEU A 44 11.35 4.50 12.79
C LEU A 44 11.94 4.61 11.38
N ASN A 45 11.35 5.46 10.55
CA ASN A 45 11.80 5.70 9.18
C ASN A 45 13.20 6.33 9.12
N LYS A 46 13.50 7.31 9.98
CA LYS A 46 14.85 7.87 10.12
C LYS A 46 15.89 6.83 10.52
N LEU A 47 15.52 5.90 11.40
CA LEU A 47 16.43 4.83 11.83
C LEU A 47 16.65 3.83 10.70
N SER A 48 15.57 3.38 10.06
CA SER A 48 15.63 2.37 9.01
C SER A 48 16.24 2.89 7.71
N SER A 49 16.12 4.18 7.39
CA SER A 49 16.69 4.78 6.18
C SER A 49 18.22 4.74 6.11
N ASN A 50 18.93 4.53 7.24
CA ASN A 50 20.39 4.44 7.29
C ASN A 50 20.96 3.17 6.63
N VAL A 51 20.14 2.15 6.38
CA VAL A 51 20.56 0.91 5.72
C VAL A 51 19.91 0.76 4.35
N SER A 52 20.63 0.18 3.40
CA SER A 52 20.19 0.06 2.00
C SER A 52 19.28 -1.15 1.70
N PHE A 53 19.09 -2.04 2.67
CA PHE A 53 18.23 -3.23 2.56
C PHE A 53 16.98 -3.10 3.44
N SER A 54 15.92 -3.83 3.10
CA SER A 54 14.66 -3.87 3.86
C SER A 54 14.84 -4.57 5.20
N ILE A 55 14.74 -3.84 6.31
CA ILE A 55 14.73 -4.41 7.67
C ILE A 55 13.42 -5.18 7.86
N GLY A 56 12.30 -4.67 7.32
CA GLY A 56 10.99 -5.31 7.36
C GLY A 56 10.99 -6.71 6.74
N GLU A 57 11.62 -6.87 5.57
CA GLU A 57 11.79 -8.18 4.93
C GLU A 57 12.62 -9.14 5.79
N VAL A 58 13.72 -8.65 6.38
CA VAL A 58 14.55 -9.44 7.30
C VAL A 58 13.76 -9.86 8.54
N LEU A 59 13.00 -8.94 9.15
CA LEU A 59 12.17 -9.22 10.32
C LEU A 59 11.06 -10.22 9.98
N LEU A 60 10.48 -10.16 8.78
CA LEU A 60 9.51 -11.14 8.32
C LEU A 60 10.11 -12.56 8.25
N PHE A 61 11.32 -12.70 7.70
CA PHE A 61 12.01 -13.99 7.68
C PHE A 61 12.34 -14.50 9.09
N VAL A 62 12.87 -13.63 9.95
CA VAL A 62 13.16 -13.96 11.35
C VAL A 62 11.89 -14.38 12.09
N PHE A 63 10.77 -13.68 11.87
CA PHE A 63 9.47 -14.02 12.43
C PHE A 63 9.01 -15.41 11.99
N ILE A 64 9.04 -15.71 10.69
CA ILE A 64 8.64 -17.03 10.15
C ILE A 64 9.49 -18.15 10.76
N ILE A 65 10.82 -17.98 10.76
CA ILE A 65 11.75 -18.96 11.34
C ILE A 65 11.46 -19.17 12.83
N THR A 66 11.24 -18.08 13.58
CA THR A 66 10.95 -18.13 15.03
C THR A 66 9.65 -18.87 15.30
N VAL A 67 8.59 -18.63 14.51
CA VAL A 67 7.30 -19.33 14.63
C VAL A 67 7.46 -20.82 14.33
N ILE A 68 8.19 -21.18 13.27
CA ILE A 68 8.45 -22.59 12.91
C ILE A 68 9.23 -23.29 14.02
N LEU A 69 10.33 -22.69 14.50
CA LEU A 69 11.12 -23.24 15.59
C LEU A 69 10.29 -23.37 16.87
N PHE A 70 9.47 -22.38 17.19
CA PHE A 70 8.56 -22.43 18.33
C PHE A 70 7.59 -23.61 18.23
N ILE A 71 6.99 -23.85 17.06
CA ILE A 71 6.08 -24.98 16.82
C ILE A 71 6.82 -26.32 16.96
N ILE A 72 8.00 -26.45 16.35
CA ILE A 72 8.82 -27.68 16.42
C ILE A 72 9.21 -27.98 17.88
N LEU A 73 9.67 -26.98 18.62
CA LEU A 73 10.06 -27.14 20.03
C LEU A 73 8.85 -27.46 20.90
N ALA A 74 7.71 -26.80 20.67
CA ALA A 74 6.46 -27.09 21.36
C ALA A 74 6.02 -28.55 21.14
N PHE A 75 6.07 -29.02 19.89
CA PHE A 75 5.73 -30.39 19.55
C PHE A 75 6.71 -31.40 20.15
N LYS A 76 8.03 -31.19 19.99
CA LYS A 76 9.07 -32.05 20.56
C LYS A 76 8.93 -32.18 22.06
N HIS A 77 8.78 -31.05 22.75
CA HIS A 77 8.67 -31.03 24.21
C HIS A 77 7.37 -31.67 24.67
N SER A 78 6.24 -31.44 23.98
CA SER A 78 4.93 -32.00 24.36
C SER A 78 4.78 -33.49 24.12
N PHE A 79 5.40 -34.05 23.08
CA PHE A 79 5.14 -35.43 22.65
C PHE A 79 6.31 -36.38 22.88
N PHE A 80 7.55 -35.90 22.80
CA PHE A 80 8.77 -36.72 22.88
C PHE A 80 9.57 -36.55 24.18
N ASN A 81 9.06 -35.79 25.14
CA ASN A 81 9.66 -35.72 26.47
C ASN A 81 9.30 -36.98 27.26
N HIS A 82 10.25 -37.93 27.34
CA HIS A 82 10.09 -39.21 28.04
C HIS A 82 9.81 -39.07 29.55
N ASN A 83 10.08 -37.89 30.13
CA ASN A 83 9.79 -37.61 31.54
C ASN A 83 8.31 -37.26 31.80
N ILE A 84 7.48 -37.13 30.76
CA ILE A 84 6.06 -36.80 30.86
C ILE A 84 5.24 -38.03 30.47
N ALA A 85 4.88 -38.83 31.47
CA ALA A 85 4.17 -40.09 31.26
C ALA A 85 2.65 -39.89 31.07
N SER A 86 2.05 -38.87 31.69
CA SER A 86 0.58 -38.72 31.69
C SER A 86 0.06 -37.89 30.51
N ILE A 87 -1.05 -38.34 29.91
CA ILE A 87 -1.76 -37.61 28.85
C ILE A 87 -2.20 -36.20 29.32
N LYS A 88 -2.54 -36.05 30.61
CA LYS A 88 -3.02 -34.81 31.22
C LYS A 88 -1.92 -33.74 31.28
N GLU A 89 -0.68 -34.13 31.54
CA GLU A 89 0.46 -33.20 31.56
C GLU A 89 0.86 -32.77 30.14
N LYS A 90 0.83 -33.70 29.18
CA LYS A 90 1.03 -33.37 27.75
C LYS A 90 -0.01 -32.35 27.28
N LEU A 91 -1.30 -32.56 27.59
CA LEU A 91 -2.38 -31.62 27.27
C LEU A 91 -2.20 -30.26 27.94
N LYS A 92 -1.88 -30.23 29.24
CA LYS A 92 -1.62 -28.98 29.98
C LYS A 92 -0.49 -28.17 29.34
N MET A 93 0.54 -28.84 28.84
CA MET A 93 1.67 -28.20 28.21
C MET A 93 1.34 -27.68 26.80
N ALA A 94 0.62 -28.46 25.99
CA ALA A 94 0.09 -28.00 24.71
C ALA A 94 -0.79 -26.74 24.88
N LEU A 95 -1.69 -26.73 25.88
CA LEU A 95 -2.50 -25.56 26.23
C LEU A 95 -1.64 -24.36 26.66
N ASN A 96 -0.52 -24.59 27.35
CA ASN A 96 0.41 -23.53 27.70
C ASN A 96 1.09 -22.92 26.46
N PHE A 97 1.49 -23.75 25.49
CA PHE A 97 2.05 -23.27 24.23
C PHE A 97 1.03 -22.46 23.43
N ILE A 98 -0.21 -22.95 23.32
CA ILE A 98 -1.31 -22.23 22.68
C ILE A 98 -1.55 -20.89 23.38
N TYR A 99 -1.55 -20.86 24.72
CA TYR A 99 -1.68 -19.63 25.49
C TYR A 99 -0.58 -18.61 25.15
N VAL A 100 0.69 -19.04 25.15
CA VAL A 100 1.83 -18.16 24.82
C VAL A 100 1.72 -17.64 23.40
N PHE A 101 1.38 -18.51 22.44
CA PHE A 101 1.20 -18.16 21.05
C PHE A 101 0.07 -17.13 20.86
N ILE A 102 -1.09 -17.33 21.47
CA ILE A 102 -2.20 -16.37 21.41
C ILE A 102 -1.79 -15.03 22.02
N CYS A 103 -1.15 -15.03 23.18
CA CYS A 103 -0.69 -13.78 23.80
C CYS A 103 0.29 -13.03 22.87
N PHE A 104 1.22 -13.76 22.26
CA PHE A 104 2.17 -13.20 21.30
C PHE A 104 1.45 -12.57 20.08
N ILE A 105 0.50 -13.28 19.46
CA ILE A 105 -0.28 -12.75 18.33
C ILE A 105 -1.07 -11.50 18.73
N VAL A 106 -1.70 -11.49 19.91
CA VAL A 106 -2.44 -10.32 20.40
C VAL A 106 -1.51 -9.13 20.66
N ILE A 107 -0.32 -9.37 21.19
CA ILE A 107 0.71 -8.32 21.37
C ILE A 107 1.14 -7.76 20.01
N VAL A 108 1.45 -8.62 19.03
CA VAL A 108 1.81 -8.19 17.67
C VAL A 108 0.69 -7.36 17.05
N TYR A 109 -0.57 -7.76 17.21
CA TYR A 109 -1.74 -7.00 16.75
C TYR A 109 -1.86 -5.63 17.44
N ILE A 110 -1.71 -5.56 18.76
CA ILE A 110 -1.75 -4.29 19.51
C ILE A 110 -0.63 -3.36 19.02
N VAL A 111 0.59 -3.88 18.88
CA VAL A 111 1.72 -3.10 18.37
C VAL A 111 1.43 -2.62 16.95
N PHE A 112 0.94 -3.50 16.07
CA PHE A 112 0.54 -3.13 14.71
C PHE A 112 -0.49 -1.99 14.71
N MET A 113 -1.54 -2.08 15.53
CA MET A 113 -2.56 -1.03 15.62
C MET A 113 -1.96 0.31 16.07
N LEU A 114 -1.04 0.28 17.02
CA LEU A 114 -0.38 1.47 17.57
C LEU A 114 0.66 2.08 16.62
N VAL A 115 1.35 1.29 15.80
CA VAL A 115 2.37 1.80 14.87
C VAL A 115 1.81 2.11 13.49
N TRP A 116 0.65 1.55 13.10
CA TRP A 116 0.09 1.73 11.76
C TRP A 116 -1.43 1.53 11.67
N GLY A 117 -1.97 0.44 12.24
CA GLY A 117 -3.32 -0.04 11.93
C GLY A 117 -4.45 0.95 12.23
N LEU A 118 -4.27 1.89 13.15
CA LEU A 118 -5.23 2.98 13.35
C LEU A 118 -5.37 3.90 12.11
N ASN A 119 -4.38 3.98 11.21
CA ASN A 119 -4.46 4.79 9.99
C ASN A 119 -5.56 4.32 9.01
N TYR A 120 -6.04 3.07 9.11
CA TYR A 120 -7.21 2.59 8.36
C TYR A 120 -8.52 3.28 8.76
N TYR A 121 -8.52 4.00 9.89
CA TYR A 121 -9.70 4.70 10.43
C TYR A 121 -9.60 6.22 10.33
N ARG A 122 -8.67 6.73 9.51
CA ARG A 122 -8.55 8.16 9.17
C ARG A 122 -9.79 8.67 8.44
N VAL A 123 -9.90 10.00 8.36
CA VAL A 123 -10.86 10.66 7.48
C VAL A 123 -10.40 10.42 6.03
N PRO A 124 -11.20 9.74 5.19
CA PRO A 124 -10.85 9.49 3.78
C PRO A 124 -10.56 10.79 3.01
N LEU A 125 -9.58 10.79 2.11
CA LEU A 125 -9.20 11.95 1.30
C LEU A 125 -10.39 12.51 0.51
N ILE A 126 -11.29 11.65 0.05
CA ILE A 126 -12.45 12.07 -0.74
C ILE A 126 -13.42 12.97 0.05
N GLU A 127 -13.42 12.89 1.39
CA GLU A 127 -14.25 13.75 2.24
C GLU A 127 -13.72 15.21 2.28
N TYR A 128 -12.46 15.46 1.91
CA TYR A 128 -11.89 16.83 1.82
C TYR A 128 -12.30 17.59 0.56
N TYR A 129 -12.81 16.88 -0.46
CA TYR A 129 -13.39 17.49 -1.66
C TYR A 129 -14.85 17.89 -1.35
N ALA A 130 -15.01 19.00 -0.62
CA ALA A 130 -16.24 19.45 0.04
C ALA A 130 -17.50 19.56 -0.85
N ASN A 131 -17.32 19.62 -2.17
CA ASN A 131 -18.41 19.54 -3.13
C ASN A 131 -18.33 18.19 -3.85
N ASN A 132 -19.00 17.16 -3.30
CA ASN A 132 -19.37 15.94 -4.02
C ASN A 132 -20.36 16.30 -5.15
N SER A 133 -19.93 17.16 -6.08
CA SER A 133 -20.58 17.28 -7.37
C SER A 133 -20.68 15.85 -7.92
N SER A 134 -21.89 15.48 -8.35
CA SER A 134 -22.13 14.16 -8.92
C SER A 134 -21.12 13.94 -10.03
N ILE A 135 -20.26 12.94 -9.86
CA ILE A 135 -19.33 12.51 -10.90
C ILE A 135 -20.18 11.84 -11.96
N THR A 136 -20.17 12.39 -13.17
CA THR A 136 -20.90 11.86 -14.32
C THR A 136 -20.00 10.99 -15.19
N ASP A 137 -20.60 10.21 -16.09
CA ASP A 137 -19.82 9.47 -17.09
C ASP A 137 -18.99 10.43 -17.97
N ASP A 138 -19.54 11.60 -18.32
CA ASP A 138 -18.81 12.63 -19.07
C ASP A 138 -17.55 13.12 -18.35
N ASP A 139 -17.57 13.25 -17.02
CA ASP A 139 -16.37 13.61 -16.24
C ASP A 139 -15.27 12.56 -16.41
N ILE A 140 -15.65 11.28 -16.47
CA ILE A 140 -14.73 10.15 -16.64
C ILE A 140 -14.17 10.12 -18.06
N TYR A 141 -15.01 10.32 -19.08
CA TYR A 141 -14.58 10.42 -20.47
C TYR A 141 -13.66 11.63 -20.69
N ASN A 142 -13.97 12.78 -20.11
CA ASN A 142 -13.12 13.97 -20.18
C ASN A 142 -11.76 13.76 -19.49
N LEU A 143 -11.75 13.05 -18.36
CA LEU A 143 -10.52 12.65 -17.69
C LEU A 143 -9.70 11.70 -18.57
N ALA A 144 -10.33 10.69 -19.18
CA ALA A 144 -9.68 9.75 -20.07
C ALA A 144 -9.03 10.45 -21.27
N ASP A 145 -9.79 11.32 -21.95
CA ASP A 145 -9.29 12.08 -23.10
C ASP A 145 -8.10 12.98 -22.73
N ARG A 146 -8.16 13.65 -21.58
CA ARG A 146 -7.04 14.44 -21.07
C ARG A 146 -5.82 13.57 -20.76
N LEU A 147 -5.99 12.44 -20.09
CA LEU A 147 -4.89 11.53 -19.78
C LEU A 147 -4.27 10.97 -21.07
N ILE A 148 -5.08 10.65 -22.09
CA ILE A 148 -4.62 10.22 -23.42
C ILE A 148 -3.75 11.30 -24.07
N ARG A 149 -4.20 12.55 -24.06
CA ARG A 149 -3.39 13.68 -24.56
C ARG A 149 -2.06 13.80 -23.80
N ASN A 150 -2.11 13.79 -22.47
CA ASN A 150 -0.91 13.86 -21.63
C ASN A 150 0.07 12.72 -21.92
N VAL A 151 -0.38 11.46 -21.99
CA VAL A 151 0.54 10.33 -22.26
C VAL A 151 1.10 10.41 -23.67
N ASN A 152 0.33 10.87 -24.66
CA ASN A 152 0.84 11.06 -26.02
C ASN A 152 1.94 12.12 -26.05
N ASP A 153 1.66 13.30 -25.49
CA ASP A 153 2.60 14.43 -25.46
C ASP A 153 3.88 14.08 -24.70
N LEU A 154 3.76 13.44 -23.53
CA LEU A 154 4.91 13.00 -22.74
C LEU A 154 5.72 11.93 -23.47
N LYS A 155 5.05 11.00 -24.19
CA LYS A 155 5.75 9.99 -24.99
C LYS A 155 6.56 10.63 -26.13
N ASP A 156 6.02 11.68 -26.73
CA ASP A 156 6.74 12.44 -27.76
C ASP A 156 7.89 13.27 -27.17
N GLU A 157 7.73 13.90 -26.00
CA GLU A 157 8.80 14.60 -25.27
C GLU A 157 9.96 13.65 -24.92
N MET A 158 9.64 12.42 -24.50
CA MET A 158 10.64 11.39 -24.17
C MET A 158 11.54 11.01 -25.35
N LYS A 159 11.12 11.19 -26.60
CA LYS A 159 11.97 10.90 -27.78
C LYS A 159 13.20 11.79 -27.88
N TYR A 160 13.15 12.95 -27.23
CA TYR A 160 14.21 13.97 -27.25
C TYR A 160 14.94 14.08 -25.91
N THR A 161 14.67 13.18 -24.97
CA THR A 161 15.22 13.18 -23.62
C THR A 161 15.92 11.85 -23.34
N ASP A 162 17.06 11.89 -22.63
CA ASP A 162 17.71 10.65 -22.17
C ASP A 162 16.94 10.06 -20.98
N ILE A 163 16.30 8.91 -21.20
CA ILE A 163 15.42 8.29 -20.20
C ILE A 163 16.19 7.26 -19.37
N ASN A 164 16.38 7.57 -18.09
CA ASN A 164 17.03 6.67 -17.16
C ASN A 164 16.00 5.88 -16.32
N THR A 165 15.80 4.62 -16.69
CA THR A 165 14.86 3.73 -15.99
C THR A 165 15.48 2.98 -14.79
N ASN A 166 16.71 3.32 -14.39
CA ASN A 166 17.36 2.71 -13.23
C ASN A 166 16.59 3.02 -11.94
N TYR A 167 16.23 1.98 -11.19
CA TYR A 167 15.48 2.12 -9.95
C TYR A 167 16.11 3.11 -8.95
N GLN A 168 17.42 3.07 -8.73
CA GLN A 168 18.07 3.97 -7.75
C GLN A 168 18.00 5.43 -8.19
N VAL A 169 18.02 5.71 -9.50
CA VAL A 169 17.85 7.05 -10.05
C VAL A 169 16.42 7.52 -9.88
N LEU A 170 15.45 6.72 -10.34
CA LEU A 170 14.02 7.03 -10.22
C LEU A 170 13.59 7.25 -8.77
N ASN A 171 14.09 6.42 -7.84
CA ASN A 171 13.80 6.53 -6.42
C ASN A 171 14.33 7.84 -5.81
N ARG A 172 15.48 8.35 -6.27
CA ARG A 172 15.96 9.68 -5.84
C ARG A 172 15.13 10.81 -6.43
N ILE A 173 14.77 10.72 -7.71
CA ILE A 173 13.99 11.76 -8.40
C ILE A 173 12.62 11.90 -7.74
N VAL A 174 11.89 10.79 -7.57
CA VAL A 174 10.57 10.78 -6.92
C VAL A 174 10.66 11.30 -5.50
N GLU A 175 11.63 10.81 -4.70
CA GLU A 175 11.76 11.20 -3.30
C GLU A 175 12.10 12.68 -3.12
N SER A 176 12.98 13.23 -3.96
CA SER A 176 13.42 14.63 -3.88
C SER A 176 12.31 15.65 -4.11
N GLU A 177 11.25 15.29 -4.85
CA GLU A 177 10.13 16.16 -5.16
C GLU A 177 8.82 15.74 -4.49
N TYR A 178 8.83 14.66 -3.71
CA TYR A 178 7.62 14.12 -3.10
C TYR A 178 6.93 15.13 -2.16
N ASN A 179 7.71 16.00 -1.52
CA ASN A 179 7.23 17.08 -0.65
C ASN A 179 6.26 18.05 -1.33
N LYS A 180 6.28 18.19 -2.66
CA LYS A 180 5.31 19.01 -3.41
C LYS A 180 3.87 18.56 -3.16
N VAL A 181 3.65 17.29 -2.81
CA VAL A 181 2.31 16.79 -2.45
C VAL A 181 1.75 17.50 -1.22
N PHE A 182 2.61 17.98 -0.30
CA PHE A 182 2.19 18.67 0.91
C PHE A 182 1.74 20.11 0.66
N GLU A 183 1.99 20.69 -0.51
CA GLU A 183 1.42 21.99 -0.90
C GLU A 183 -0.11 21.91 -1.00
N TYR A 184 -0.63 20.74 -1.40
CA TYR A 184 -2.07 20.47 -1.50
C TYR A 184 -2.62 19.70 -0.29
N PHE A 185 -1.76 18.91 0.38
CA PHE A 185 -2.13 18.06 1.50
C PHE A 185 -1.22 18.28 2.71
N GLU A 186 -1.15 19.53 3.20
CA GLU A 186 -0.25 19.93 4.29
C GLU A 186 -0.38 19.05 5.54
N PHE A 187 -1.61 18.59 5.83
CA PHE A 187 -1.88 17.71 6.96
C PHE A 187 -1.22 16.32 6.89
N LEU A 188 -0.69 15.94 5.73
CA LEU A 188 0.11 14.72 5.53
C LEU A 188 1.61 14.95 5.72
N ASN A 189 2.05 16.20 5.92
CA ASN A 189 3.47 16.52 6.00
C ASN A 189 4.13 15.79 7.18
N MET A 190 5.06 14.89 6.87
CA MET A 190 5.89 14.18 7.82
C MET A 190 7.15 13.65 7.15
N HIS A 191 8.09 13.16 7.96
CA HIS A 191 9.31 12.56 7.45
C HIS A 191 8.99 11.28 6.66
N TYR A 192 9.57 11.19 5.46
CA TYR A 192 9.55 10.02 4.59
C TYR A 192 10.98 9.74 4.11
N SER A 193 11.19 8.61 3.43
CA SER A 193 12.50 8.28 2.88
C SER A 193 12.37 7.56 1.54
N LYS A 194 13.50 7.42 0.84
CA LYS A 194 13.60 6.54 -0.32
C LYS A 194 13.07 5.15 0.00
N THR A 195 12.46 4.54 -1.01
CA THR A 195 12.00 3.15 -0.94
C THR A 195 13.18 2.18 -0.99
N LYS A 196 12.96 0.93 -0.58
CA LYS A 196 13.99 -0.11 -0.61
C LYS A 196 13.61 -1.23 -1.59
N PRO A 197 14.58 -1.86 -2.26
CA PRO A 197 14.26 -2.96 -3.16
C PRO A 197 13.86 -4.20 -2.35
N ILE A 198 12.80 -4.88 -2.80
CA ILE A 198 12.39 -6.18 -2.26
C ILE A 198 13.37 -7.25 -2.76
N LYS A 199 14.02 -8.02 -1.86
CA LYS A 199 14.98 -9.05 -2.30
C LYS A 199 14.30 -10.25 -2.95
N ILE A 200 13.10 -10.61 -2.50
CA ILE A 200 12.29 -11.69 -3.09
C ILE A 200 11.33 -11.22 -4.18
N SER A 201 11.71 -10.19 -4.96
CA SER A 201 10.91 -9.59 -6.04
C SER A 201 10.20 -10.59 -6.95
N LYS A 202 10.86 -11.70 -7.34
CA LYS A 202 10.25 -12.71 -8.21
C LYS A 202 9.05 -13.42 -7.56
N LEU A 203 9.12 -13.70 -6.25
CA LEU A 203 7.98 -14.25 -5.52
C LEU A 203 6.83 -13.23 -5.47
N PHE A 204 7.16 -11.96 -5.23
CA PHE A 204 6.18 -10.87 -5.21
C PHE A 204 5.47 -10.69 -6.55
N LEU A 205 6.15 -10.91 -7.68
CA LEU A 205 5.50 -10.92 -9.00
C LEU A 205 4.41 -12.01 -9.10
N HIS A 206 4.69 -13.23 -8.65
CA HIS A 206 3.68 -14.32 -8.64
C HIS A 206 2.54 -14.09 -7.65
N LEU A 207 2.73 -13.21 -6.66
CA LEU A 207 1.69 -12.73 -5.75
C LEU A 207 0.96 -11.49 -6.30
N GLN A 208 1.38 -10.97 -7.45
CA GLN A 208 0.93 -9.70 -8.04
C GLN A 208 1.08 -8.50 -7.10
N ILE A 209 2.20 -8.45 -6.35
CA ILE A 209 2.54 -7.37 -5.44
C ILE A 209 3.66 -6.52 -6.05
N THR A 210 3.39 -5.24 -6.27
CA THR A 210 4.31 -4.25 -6.84
C THR A 210 5.16 -3.57 -5.77
N GLY A 211 4.65 -3.44 -4.56
CA GLY A 211 5.36 -2.88 -3.42
C GLY A 211 4.72 -3.32 -2.09
N ILE A 212 5.39 -3.01 -0.99
CA ILE A 212 4.87 -3.24 0.35
C ILE A 212 5.44 -2.24 1.36
N TYR A 213 4.54 -1.63 2.13
CA TYR A 213 4.90 -0.88 3.33
C TYR A 213 5.06 -1.84 4.51
N SER A 214 6.15 -1.69 5.27
CA SER A 214 6.47 -2.47 6.47
C SER A 214 6.17 -1.66 7.74
N PRO A 215 5.02 -1.87 8.41
CA PRO A 215 4.57 -1.03 9.53
C PRO A 215 5.55 -0.96 10.71
N PHE A 216 6.17 -2.09 11.05
CA PHE A 216 7.02 -2.20 12.24
C PHE A 216 8.37 -1.50 12.08
N THR A 217 8.77 -1.15 10.85
CA THR A 217 10.04 -0.47 10.53
C THR A 217 9.84 0.85 9.79
N SER A 218 8.60 1.18 9.43
CA SER A 218 8.21 2.32 8.61
C SER A 218 8.98 2.41 7.28
N GLU A 219 9.23 1.26 6.67
CA GLU A 219 9.92 1.15 5.38
C GLU A 219 8.92 0.93 4.24
N ALA A 220 9.02 1.75 3.20
CA ALA A 220 8.43 1.49 1.89
C ALA A 220 9.36 0.59 1.07
N ASN A 221 8.81 -0.44 0.42
CA ASN A 221 9.59 -1.40 -0.36
C ASN A 221 8.97 -1.58 -1.73
N VAL A 222 9.81 -1.62 -2.77
CA VAL A 222 9.35 -1.69 -4.16
C VAL A 222 9.91 -2.95 -4.81
N ASN A 223 9.06 -3.64 -5.56
CA ASN A 223 9.45 -4.73 -6.41
C ASN A 223 10.14 -4.16 -7.66
N ILE A 224 11.46 -4.29 -7.74
CA ILE A 224 12.27 -3.70 -8.82
C ILE A 224 12.19 -4.49 -10.15
N LEU A 225 11.39 -5.56 -10.21
CA LEU A 225 11.21 -6.39 -11.40
C LEU A 225 9.86 -6.16 -12.11
N ILE A 226 9.05 -5.19 -11.65
CA ILE A 226 7.80 -4.78 -12.32
C ILE A 226 8.11 -4.03 -13.63
N PRO A 227 7.13 -3.81 -14.52
CA PRO A 227 7.33 -3.00 -15.71
C PRO A 227 7.93 -1.64 -15.34
N SER A 228 8.97 -1.22 -16.07
CA SER A 228 9.72 0.01 -15.74
C SER A 228 8.84 1.26 -15.70
N VAL A 229 7.82 1.32 -16.57
CA VAL A 229 6.80 2.37 -16.59
C VAL A 229 6.04 2.50 -15.27
N SER A 230 5.93 1.44 -14.47
CA SER A 230 5.23 1.43 -13.19
C SER A 230 6.12 1.79 -12.00
N ILE A 231 7.45 1.79 -12.17
CA ILE A 231 8.39 1.98 -11.05
C ILE A 231 8.20 3.34 -10.35
N PRO A 232 8.17 4.50 -11.05
CA PRO A 232 8.00 5.79 -10.39
C PRO A 232 6.67 5.89 -9.61
N PHE A 233 5.57 5.47 -10.23
CA PHE A 233 4.26 5.44 -9.57
C PHE A 233 4.26 4.51 -8.36
N THR A 234 4.88 3.34 -8.44
CA THR A 234 4.95 2.40 -7.31
C THR A 234 5.80 2.98 -6.18
N ILE A 235 6.92 3.66 -6.48
CA ILE A 235 7.74 4.35 -5.47
C ILE A 235 6.88 5.37 -4.71
N ALA A 236 6.18 6.25 -5.42
CA ALA A 236 5.35 7.28 -4.80
C ALA A 236 4.14 6.71 -4.05
N HIS A 237 3.58 5.59 -4.52
CA HIS A 237 2.51 4.84 -3.84
C HIS A 237 3.01 4.32 -2.48
N GLU A 238 4.14 3.63 -2.45
CA GLU A 238 4.67 3.09 -1.19
C GLU A 238 5.11 4.21 -0.22
N MET A 239 5.59 5.34 -0.75
CA MET A 239 5.82 6.54 0.05
C MET A 239 4.53 7.13 0.63
N ALA A 240 3.38 7.00 -0.06
CA ALA A 240 2.09 7.43 0.46
C ALA A 240 1.70 6.65 1.73
N HIS A 241 2.03 5.36 1.77
CA HIS A 241 1.87 4.58 2.99
C HIS A 241 2.79 5.08 4.11
N GLN A 242 4.05 5.47 3.84
CA GLN A 242 4.91 6.02 4.90
C GLN A 242 4.28 7.22 5.60
N ILE A 243 3.61 8.10 4.83
CA ILE A 243 2.95 9.31 5.35
C ILE A 243 1.53 9.07 5.91
N GLY A 244 1.17 7.81 6.17
CA GLY A 244 -0.05 7.47 6.89
C GLY A 244 -1.29 7.29 6.03
N ILE A 245 -1.16 7.19 4.70
CA ILE A 245 -2.28 6.85 3.82
C ILE A 245 -2.44 5.33 3.81
N ALA A 246 -3.49 4.82 4.44
CA ALA A 246 -3.70 3.37 4.55
C ALA A 246 -4.58 2.80 3.42
N TYR A 247 -5.43 3.63 2.79
CA TYR A 247 -6.30 3.21 1.69
C TYR A 247 -5.54 3.12 0.36
N GLU A 248 -5.60 1.96 -0.30
CA GLU A 248 -4.91 1.70 -1.57
C GLU A 248 -5.30 2.70 -2.66
N ASP A 249 -6.61 2.98 -2.79
CA ASP A 249 -7.14 3.96 -3.74
C ASP A 249 -6.61 5.39 -3.48
N GLU A 250 -6.38 5.72 -2.22
CA GLU A 250 -5.83 7.03 -1.82
C GLU A 250 -4.32 7.07 -2.00
N ALA A 251 -3.61 5.96 -1.77
CA ALA A 251 -2.19 5.84 -2.07
C ALA A 251 -1.92 5.95 -3.58
N ASN A 252 -2.76 5.33 -4.42
CA ASN A 252 -2.74 5.50 -5.87
C ASN A 252 -2.99 6.95 -6.29
N PHE A 253 -3.97 7.61 -5.69
CA PHE A 253 -4.26 9.02 -5.96
C PHE A 253 -3.10 9.94 -5.54
N ILE A 254 -2.54 9.75 -4.35
CA ILE A 254 -1.39 10.54 -3.85
C ILE A 254 -0.15 10.29 -4.71
N SER A 255 0.06 9.05 -5.17
CA SER A 255 1.12 8.72 -6.13
C SER A 255 0.98 9.53 -7.42
N TYR A 256 -0.23 9.56 -7.99
CA TYR A 256 -0.52 10.40 -9.15
C TYR A 256 -0.22 11.88 -8.88
N ALA A 257 -0.70 12.42 -7.75
CA ALA A 257 -0.49 13.82 -7.38
C ALA A 257 1.00 14.17 -7.20
N ALA A 258 1.79 13.26 -6.63
CA ALA A 258 3.23 13.45 -6.42
C ALA A 258 4.03 13.37 -7.74
N CYS A 259 3.67 12.45 -8.65
CA CYS A 259 4.46 12.18 -9.85
C CYS A 259 4.01 12.99 -11.09
N SER A 260 2.74 13.36 -11.20
CA SER A 260 2.18 14.04 -12.40
C SER A 260 2.78 15.42 -12.68
N LYS A 261 3.37 16.06 -11.67
CA LYS A 261 4.04 17.37 -11.75
C LYS A 261 5.56 17.30 -11.51
N ASN A 262 6.12 16.09 -11.52
CA ASN A 262 7.56 15.91 -11.33
C ASN A 262 8.34 16.57 -12.48
N THR A 263 9.55 17.07 -12.21
CA THR A 263 10.40 17.67 -13.26
C THR A 263 10.87 16.67 -14.29
N ASP A 264 10.96 15.38 -13.95
CA ASP A 264 11.36 14.31 -14.86
C ASP A 264 10.19 13.81 -15.73
N VAL A 265 10.40 13.79 -17.05
CA VAL A 265 9.39 13.41 -18.04
C VAL A 265 8.91 11.96 -17.90
N PHE A 266 9.81 11.03 -17.53
CA PHE A 266 9.45 9.62 -17.36
C PHE A 266 8.61 9.41 -16.10
N VAL A 267 8.90 10.14 -15.02
CA VAL A 267 8.08 10.14 -13.80
C VAL A 267 6.67 10.68 -14.08
N ARG A 268 6.55 11.78 -14.85
CA ARG A 268 5.23 12.29 -15.29
C ARG A 268 4.50 11.29 -16.18
N TYR A 269 5.20 10.64 -17.11
CA TYR A 269 4.64 9.62 -17.99
C TYR A 269 4.10 8.43 -17.20
N SER A 270 4.90 7.90 -16.26
CA SER A 270 4.50 6.82 -15.34
C SER A 270 3.18 7.14 -14.61
N ALA A 271 3.04 8.36 -14.08
CA ALA A 271 1.83 8.78 -13.39
C ALA A 271 0.60 8.82 -14.28
N ASN A 272 0.71 9.44 -15.46
CA ASN A 272 -0.40 9.56 -16.41
C ASN A 272 -0.75 8.19 -17.02
N PHE A 273 0.23 7.31 -17.22
CA PHE A 273 0.02 5.94 -17.71
C PHE A 273 -0.79 5.11 -16.71
N GLU A 274 -0.39 5.05 -15.44
CA GLU A 274 -1.14 4.30 -14.40
C GLU A 274 -2.54 4.88 -14.16
N ALA A 275 -2.66 6.22 -14.10
CA ALA A 275 -3.96 6.88 -14.03
C ALA A 275 -4.87 6.55 -15.21
N LEU A 276 -4.32 6.50 -16.43
CA LEU A 276 -5.05 6.12 -17.62
C LEU A 276 -5.53 4.67 -17.54
N LEU A 277 -4.71 3.74 -17.06
CA LEU A 277 -5.12 2.34 -16.88
C LEU A 277 -6.28 2.19 -15.88
N TYR A 278 -6.25 2.94 -14.76
CA TYR A 278 -7.39 2.96 -13.83
C TYR A 278 -8.67 3.46 -14.51
N VAL A 279 -8.59 4.56 -15.25
CA VAL A 279 -9.76 5.16 -15.91
C VAL A 279 -10.29 4.25 -17.03
N LEU A 280 -9.42 3.71 -17.89
CA LEU A 280 -9.81 2.79 -18.96
C LEU A 280 -10.40 1.49 -18.41
N GLY A 281 -9.97 1.03 -17.24
CA GLY A 281 -10.52 -0.15 -16.57
C GLY A 281 -11.98 0.00 -16.14
N GLU A 282 -12.45 1.23 -15.94
CA GLU A 282 -13.82 1.54 -15.51
C GLU A 282 -14.76 1.90 -16.67
N ILE A 283 -14.20 2.25 -17.84
CA ILE A 283 -15.00 2.61 -19.02
C ILE A 283 -15.52 1.35 -19.70
N LYS A 284 -16.82 1.34 -20.01
CA LYS A 284 -17.46 0.24 -20.76
C LYS A 284 -16.82 0.09 -22.14
N ARG A 285 -16.56 -1.15 -22.56
CA ARG A 285 -15.98 -1.47 -23.87
C ARG A 285 -17.02 -1.32 -25.00
N ASP A 286 -17.35 -0.09 -25.35
CA ASP A 286 -18.25 0.28 -26.44
C ASP A 286 -17.54 1.17 -27.49
N GLU A 287 -18.31 1.86 -28.31
CA GLU A 287 -17.79 2.75 -29.37
C GLU A 287 -16.99 3.92 -28.78
N ASN A 288 -17.36 4.47 -27.63
CA ASN A 288 -16.63 5.56 -26.99
C ASN A 288 -15.27 5.09 -26.48
N TYR A 289 -15.20 3.90 -25.89
CA TYR A 289 -13.91 3.29 -25.54
C TYR A 289 -13.04 3.06 -26.77
N SER A 290 -13.63 2.59 -27.86
CA SER A 290 -12.91 2.36 -29.12
C SER A 290 -12.36 3.68 -29.70
N HIS A 291 -13.12 4.77 -29.58
CA HIS A 291 -12.69 6.11 -29.95
C HIS A 291 -11.51 6.59 -29.09
N LEU A 292 -11.61 6.50 -27.76
CA LEU A 292 -10.51 6.83 -26.85
C LEU A 292 -9.24 6.05 -27.20
N MET A 293 -9.35 4.73 -27.35
CA MET A 293 -8.22 3.90 -27.74
C MET A 293 -7.66 4.31 -29.10
N SER A 294 -8.49 4.71 -30.07
CA SER A 294 -8.00 5.16 -31.37
C SER A 294 -7.08 6.39 -31.27
N ASN A 295 -7.33 7.29 -30.31
CA ASN A 295 -6.58 8.52 -30.08
C ASN A 295 -5.23 8.32 -29.37
N LEU A 296 -4.96 7.15 -28.78
CA LEU A 296 -3.63 6.83 -28.24
C LEU A 296 -2.61 6.60 -29.36
N ASN A 297 -1.37 7.07 -29.16
CA ASN A 297 -0.28 6.76 -30.07
C ASN A 297 0.05 5.24 -30.07
N SER A 298 0.70 4.78 -31.13
CA SER A 298 0.99 3.35 -31.32
C SER A 298 1.95 2.79 -30.27
N GLU A 299 2.90 3.60 -29.81
CA GLU A 299 3.90 3.20 -28.81
C GLU A 299 3.27 2.95 -27.43
N THR A 300 2.37 3.83 -27.00
CA THR A 300 1.61 3.69 -25.75
C THR A 300 0.65 2.51 -25.83
N LYS A 301 -0.01 2.28 -26.97
CA LYS A 301 -0.83 1.06 -27.19
C LYS A 301 -0.01 -0.22 -27.00
N ASP A 302 1.20 -0.27 -27.59
CA ASP A 302 2.12 -1.40 -27.45
C ASP A 302 2.63 -1.55 -26.00
N GLU A 303 2.87 -0.43 -25.30
CA GLU A 303 3.26 -0.44 -23.89
C GLU A 303 2.14 -0.95 -22.96
N ILE A 304 0.89 -0.54 -23.19
CA ILE A 304 -0.29 -1.09 -22.50
C ILE A 304 -0.40 -2.60 -22.75
N LYS A 305 -0.22 -3.05 -23.99
CA LYS A 305 -0.23 -4.48 -24.33
C LYS A 305 0.86 -5.24 -23.56
N LYS A 306 2.11 -4.77 -23.61
CA LYS A 306 3.25 -5.37 -22.88
C LYS A 306 3.03 -5.39 -21.38
N TYR A 307 2.43 -4.34 -20.82
CA TYR A 307 2.07 -4.26 -19.40
C TYR A 307 1.12 -5.40 -19.01
N TYR A 308 0.03 -5.60 -19.78
CA TYR A 308 -0.92 -6.68 -19.51
C TYR A 308 -0.32 -8.08 -19.75
N GLU A 309 0.45 -8.27 -20.83
CA GLU A 309 1.14 -9.54 -21.11
C GLU A 309 2.12 -9.90 -19.99
N PHE A 310 2.85 -8.91 -19.45
CA PHE A 310 3.73 -9.10 -18.29
C PHE A 310 2.95 -9.65 -17.09
N TRP A 311 1.88 -8.98 -16.67
CA TRP A 311 1.11 -9.40 -15.50
C TRP A 311 0.35 -10.71 -15.71
N GLN A 312 -0.08 -10.98 -16.93
CA GLN A 312 -0.67 -12.26 -17.30
C GLN A 312 0.35 -13.40 -17.13
N GLY A 313 1.62 -13.18 -17.49
CA GLY A 313 2.70 -14.15 -17.31
C GLY A 313 2.97 -14.53 -15.84
N TYR A 314 2.60 -13.68 -14.90
CA TYR A 314 2.70 -13.95 -13.45
C TYR A 314 1.37 -14.33 -12.79
N SER A 315 0.27 -14.35 -13.54
CA SER A 315 -1.03 -14.80 -13.03
C SER A 315 -1.04 -16.31 -12.86
N GLY A 316 -1.66 -16.78 -11.78
CA GLY A 316 -1.73 -18.20 -11.43
C GLY A 316 -2.33 -18.44 -10.05
N GLN A 317 -2.13 -19.65 -9.52
CA GLN A 317 -2.71 -20.03 -8.23
C GLN A 317 -2.25 -19.13 -7.07
N LEU A 318 -0.97 -18.75 -7.05
CA LEU A 318 -0.42 -17.87 -6.01
C LEU A 318 -1.08 -16.48 -6.05
N SER A 319 -1.26 -15.89 -7.23
CA SER A 319 -1.96 -14.60 -7.38
C SER A 319 -3.39 -14.64 -6.87
N LYS A 320 -4.16 -15.70 -7.15
CA LYS A 320 -5.54 -15.86 -6.65
C LYS A 320 -5.62 -16.00 -5.13
N VAL A 321 -4.65 -16.70 -4.53
CA VAL A 321 -4.54 -16.80 -3.07
C VAL A 321 -4.19 -15.43 -2.48
N SER A 322 -3.22 -14.73 -3.09
CA SER A 322 -2.82 -13.37 -2.70
C SER A 322 -4.01 -12.41 -2.73
N GLU A 323 -4.75 -12.37 -3.84
CA GLU A 323 -5.95 -11.55 -4.02
C GLU A 323 -6.99 -11.81 -2.93
N LYS A 324 -7.28 -13.09 -2.63
CA LYS A 324 -8.26 -13.46 -1.59
C LYS A 324 -7.79 -13.04 -0.19
N VAL A 325 -6.51 -13.23 0.12
CA VAL A 325 -5.94 -12.82 1.41
C VAL A 325 -5.97 -11.29 1.55
N ASN A 326 -5.60 -10.58 0.49
CA ASN A 326 -5.63 -9.12 0.45
C ASN A 326 -7.05 -8.59 0.62
N ASP A 327 -8.02 -9.06 -0.18
CA ASP A 327 -9.43 -8.66 -0.07
C ASP A 327 -9.99 -8.89 1.36
N THR A 328 -9.65 -10.02 1.98
CA THR A 328 -10.03 -10.31 3.37
C THR A 328 -9.39 -9.31 4.34
N TYR A 329 -8.10 -9.01 4.17
CA TYR A 329 -7.36 -8.07 5.00
C TYR A 329 -7.90 -6.64 4.87
N LEU A 330 -8.16 -6.18 3.65
CA LEU A 330 -8.73 -4.85 3.36
C LEU A 330 -10.13 -4.72 3.99
N LYS A 331 -11.00 -5.72 3.82
CA LYS A 331 -12.33 -5.74 4.45
C LYS A 331 -12.29 -5.74 5.98
N ALA A 332 -11.35 -6.48 6.57
CA ALA A 332 -11.17 -6.51 8.03
C ALA A 332 -10.72 -5.15 8.59
N ASN A 333 -9.98 -4.36 7.80
CA ASN A 333 -9.49 -3.03 8.14
C ASN A 333 -10.35 -1.90 7.58
N ASN A 334 -11.68 -2.10 7.49
CA ASN A 334 -12.64 -1.06 7.11
C ASN A 334 -12.46 -0.46 5.70
N GLN A 335 -11.70 -1.12 4.82
CA GLN A 335 -11.72 -0.85 3.39
C GLN A 335 -12.83 -1.67 2.72
N GLN A 336 -14.08 -1.29 2.98
CA GLN A 336 -15.19 -1.88 2.24
C GLN A 336 -15.37 -1.14 0.92
N TYR A 337 -15.42 -1.91 -0.17
CA TYR A 337 -15.89 -1.42 -1.45
C TYR A 337 -17.34 -0.99 -1.30
N GLY A 338 -17.59 0.31 -1.30
CA GLY A 338 -18.94 0.82 -1.49
C GLY A 338 -19.38 0.49 -2.91
N VAL A 339 -20.62 0.02 -3.07
CA VAL A 339 -21.26 -0.17 -4.37
C VAL A 339 -21.41 1.21 -5.03
N LYS A 340 -20.36 1.68 -5.69
CA LYS A 340 -20.36 2.89 -6.52
C LYS A 340 -19.96 2.50 -7.91
N SER A 341 -20.49 3.19 -8.92
CA SER A 341 -20.25 2.90 -10.33
C SER A 341 -18.77 3.01 -10.75
N TYR A 342 -17.95 3.72 -9.97
CA TYR A 342 -16.53 3.97 -10.24
C TYR A 342 -15.68 3.77 -8.98
N SER A 343 -14.46 3.21 -9.14
CA SER A 343 -13.47 3.12 -8.05
C SER A 343 -13.13 4.47 -7.41
N ARG A 344 -12.70 4.43 -6.15
CA ARG A 344 -12.41 5.66 -5.39
C ARG A 344 -11.23 6.42 -5.98
N VAL A 345 -10.21 5.74 -6.51
CA VAL A 345 -9.07 6.39 -7.16
C VAL A 345 -9.51 7.24 -8.35
N VAL A 346 -10.35 6.70 -9.25
CA VAL A 346 -10.86 7.44 -10.41
C VAL A 346 -11.71 8.63 -9.95
N ARG A 347 -12.53 8.45 -8.92
CA ARG A 347 -13.32 9.55 -8.35
C ARG A 347 -12.44 10.67 -7.77
N LEU A 348 -11.36 10.33 -7.07
CA LEU A 348 -10.39 11.30 -6.55
C LEU A 348 -9.66 12.04 -7.68
N LEU A 349 -9.28 11.34 -8.75
CA LEU A 349 -8.68 11.96 -9.94
C LEU A 349 -9.62 12.97 -10.59
N VAL A 350 -10.90 12.60 -10.83
CA VAL A 350 -11.90 13.54 -11.36
C VAL A 350 -12.03 14.79 -10.48
N LEU A 351 -12.18 14.61 -9.17
CA LEU A 351 -12.33 15.73 -8.23
C LEU A 351 -11.08 16.62 -8.19
N TYR A 352 -9.89 16.01 -8.26
CA TYR A 352 -8.63 16.73 -8.34
C TYR A 352 -8.55 17.60 -9.59
N TYR A 353 -8.93 17.07 -10.76
CA TYR A 353 -8.93 17.84 -12.01
C TYR A 353 -9.99 18.94 -12.04
N LYS A 354 -11.21 18.69 -11.51
CA LYS A 354 -12.27 19.71 -11.47
C LYS A 354 -11.88 20.89 -10.58
N ASN A 355 -11.28 20.63 -9.42
CA ASN A 355 -10.89 21.68 -8.47
C ASN A 355 -9.58 22.40 -8.82
N ASN A 356 -8.72 21.80 -9.64
CA ASN A 356 -7.46 22.40 -10.08
C ASN A 356 -7.51 22.81 -11.56
N SER A 357 -8.63 23.36 -12.02
CA SER A 357 -8.93 23.71 -13.43
C SER A 357 -8.03 24.81 -14.04
N HIS A 358 -6.90 25.12 -13.41
CA HIS A 358 -5.86 26.05 -13.87
C HIS A 358 -4.49 25.39 -14.09
N LEU A 359 -4.45 24.06 -14.22
CA LEU A 359 -3.24 23.30 -14.59
C LEU A 359 -3.37 22.65 -15.97
#